data_AF-C2KK32-F1
#
_entry.id   AF-C2KK32-F1
#
_cell.length_a   1.000
_cell.length_b   1.000
_cell.length_c   1.000
_cell.angle_alpha   90.00
_cell.angle_beta   90.00
_cell.angle_gamma   90.00
#
_symmetry.space_group_name_H-M   'P 1'
#
loop_
_entity.id
_entity.type
_entity.pdbx_description
1 polymer ?
#
loop_
_entity_poly.entity_id
_entity_poly.type
_entity_poly.pdbx_seq_one_letter_code
_entity_poly.pdbx_strand_id
1 'polypeptide(L)' 'IQLQKEVIFDKLTGFFNYKKFEQDILLGPDKQTNTGIAVIDLDYFKNVNDTYGHEAGNKVLQEFSLFLREHLATN' A
#
# COMPACT_ATOMS: atom_id res chain seq x y z
N ILE A 1 5.49 -20.27 -7.89
CA ILE A 1 4.13 -19.83 -7.53
C ILE A 1 4.11 -18.93 -6.27
N GLN A 2 4.87 -19.23 -5.19
CA GLN A 2 5.05 -18.30 -4.05
C GLN A 2 5.92 -17.07 -4.37
N LEU A 3 7.04 -17.27 -5.07
CA LEU A 3 8.01 -16.21 -5.42
C LEU A 3 7.43 -15.07 -6.28
N GLN A 4 6.39 -15.33 -7.09
CA GLN A 4 5.77 -14.29 -7.93
C GLN A 4 4.83 -13.38 -7.15
N LYS A 5 4.16 -13.88 -6.09
CA LYS A 5 3.29 -13.06 -5.24
C LYS A 5 4.09 -12.03 -4.44
N GLU A 6 5.26 -12.41 -3.95
CA GLU A 6 6.13 -11.51 -3.16
C GLU A 6 6.76 -10.39 -3.98
N VAL A 7 6.86 -10.57 -5.30
CA VAL A 7 7.38 -9.55 -6.22
C VAL A 7 6.34 -8.47 -6.50
N ILE A 8 5.05 -8.75 -6.29
CA ILE A 8 3.94 -7.88 -6.70
C ILE A 8 3.27 -7.22 -5.49
N PHE A 9 3.14 -7.92 -4.37
CA PHE A 9 2.41 -7.45 -3.20
C PHE A 9 3.32 -7.18 -2.00
N ASP A 10 2.99 -6.15 -1.24
CA ASP A 10 3.51 -5.94 0.11
C ASP A 10 2.90 -6.99 1.07
N LYS A 11 3.76 -7.66 1.85
CA LYS A 11 3.34 -8.80 2.67
C LYS A 11 2.51 -8.39 3.88
N LEU A 12 2.70 -7.16 4.38
CA LEU A 12 2.03 -6.69 5.59
C LEU A 12 0.62 -6.21 5.29
N THR A 13 0.46 -5.42 4.22
CA THR A 13 -0.80 -4.74 3.84
C THR A 13 -1.58 -5.48 2.76
N GLY A 14 -0.92 -6.38 2.02
CA GLY A 14 -1.46 -7.07 0.86
C GLY A 14 -1.70 -6.17 -0.34
N PHE A 15 -1.30 -4.90 -0.31
CA PHE A 15 -1.40 -3.98 -1.45
C PHE A 15 -0.31 -4.25 -2.47
N PHE A 16 -0.46 -3.70 -3.67
CA PHE A 16 0.65 -3.68 -4.63
C PHE A 16 1.84 -2.94 -4.03
N ASN A 17 3.01 -3.53 -4.16
CA ASN A 17 4.23 -2.88 -3.71
C ASN A 17 4.67 -1.78 -4.68
N TYR A 18 5.66 -1.00 -4.27
CA TYR A 18 6.19 0.11 -5.06
C TYR A 18 6.68 -0.33 -6.45
N LYS A 19 7.29 -1.52 -6.55
CA LYS A 19 7.79 -2.04 -7.83
C LYS A 19 6.65 -2.25 -8.83
N LYS A 20 5.52 -2.78 -8.37
CA LYS A 20 4.32 -2.95 -9.21
C LYS A 20 3.72 -1.60 -9.61
N PHE A 21 3.66 -0.65 -8.68
CA PHE A 21 3.23 0.72 -8.97
C PHE A 21 4.11 1.38 -10.05
N GLU A 22 5.43 1.28 -9.94
CA GLU A 22 6.37 1.82 -10.93
C GLU A 22 6.16 1.19 -12.31
N GLN A 23 6.01 -0.14 -12.36
CA GLN A 23 5.79 -0.87 -13.61
C GLN A 23 4.47 -0.49 -14.30
N ASP A 24 3.38 -0.38 -13.55
CA ASP A 24 2.04 -0.19 -14.12
C ASP A 24 1.72 1.28 -14.40
N ILE A 25 2.12 2.18 -13.51
CA ILE A 25 1.71 3.59 -13.55
C ILE A 25 2.81 4.49 -14.11
N LEU A 26 4.08 4.28 -13.74
CA LEU A 26 5.18 5.17 -14.16
C LEU A 26 5.77 4.77 -15.52
N LEU A 27 5.95 3.46 -15.74
CA LEU A 27 6.59 2.87 -16.91
C LEU A 27 5.61 2.17 -17.86
N GLY A 28 4.33 2.11 -17.49
CA GLY A 28 3.30 1.41 -18.23
C GLY A 28 3.03 2.01 -19.63
N PRO A 29 2.55 1.18 -20.57
CA PRO A 29 2.33 1.59 -21.97
C PRO A 29 1.17 2.60 -22.13
N ASP A 30 0.31 2.76 -21.13
CA ASP A 30 -0.94 3.51 -21.23
C ASP A 30 -0.87 4.84 -20.46
N LYS A 31 -0.19 5.83 -21.06
CA LYS A 31 -0.18 7.21 -20.54
C LYS A 31 -1.46 8.01 -20.87
N GLN A 32 -2.45 7.39 -21.52
CA GLN A 32 -3.66 8.07 -22.02
C GLN A 32 -4.86 8.03 -21.06
N THR A 33 -4.70 7.56 -19.84
CA THR A 33 -5.75 7.62 -18.82
C THR A 33 -5.66 8.95 -18.04
N ASN A 34 -6.80 9.62 -17.81
CA ASN A 34 -6.89 10.74 -16.87
C ASN A 34 -6.76 10.22 -15.43
N THR A 35 -5.58 9.71 -15.08
CA THR A 35 -5.29 9.12 -13.77
C THR A 35 -4.67 10.18 -12.86
N GLY A 36 -5.33 10.43 -11.73
CA GLY A 36 -4.75 11.21 -10.62
C GLY A 36 -4.04 10.29 -9.64
N ILE A 37 -2.89 10.73 -9.11
CA ILE A 37 -2.16 10.02 -8.07
C ILE A 37 -2.27 10.82 -6.77
N ALA A 38 -2.68 10.14 -5.69
CA ALA A 38 -2.65 10.67 -4.34
C ALA A 38 -1.64 9.87 -3.51
N VAL A 39 -0.84 10.59 -2.71
CA VAL A 39 0.08 9.99 -1.74
C VAL A 39 -0.45 10.34 -0.35
N ILE A 40 -0.58 9.33 0.50
CA ILE A 40 -1.12 9.45 1.84
C ILE A 40 -0.02 9.06 2.82
N ASP A 41 0.21 9.93 3.80
CA ASP A 41 1.09 9.65 4.94
C ASP A 41 0.24 9.49 6.22
N LEU A 42 0.68 8.62 7.13
CA LEU A 42 0.03 8.44 8.42
C LEU A 42 0.71 9.32 9.46
N ASP A 43 0.07 10.44 9.80
CA ASP A 43 0.57 11.37 10.81
C ASP A 43 0.85 10.65 12.14
N TYR A 44 1.96 10.99 12.78
CA TYR A 44 2.39 10.44 14.08
C TYR A 44 2.62 8.93 14.11
N PHE A 45 2.69 8.23 12.97
CA PHE A 45 2.90 6.79 12.93
C PHE A 45 4.20 6.35 13.66
N LYS A 46 5.25 7.18 13.59
CA LYS A 46 6.48 6.94 14.37
C LYS A 46 6.23 6.92 15.88
N ASN A 47 5.38 7.80 16.40
CA ASN A 47 5.06 7.84 17.82
C ASN A 47 4.33 6.58 18.27
N VAL A 48 3.48 6.01 17.41
CA VAL A 48 2.84 4.71 17.65
C VAL A 48 3.88 3.62 17.77
N ASN A 49 4.84 3.54 16.83
CA ASN A 49 5.93 2.58 16.89
C ASN A 49 6.80 2.75 18.14
N ASP A 50 7.16 3.98 18.49
CA ASP A 50 8.04 4.27 19.61
C ASP A 50 7.34 4.03 20.97
N THR A 51 6.02 4.19 21.03
CA THR A 51 5.22 4.01 22.28
C THR A 51 4.76 2.56 22.47
N TYR A 52 4.35 1.88 21.40
CA TYR A 52 3.69 0.58 21.47
C TYR A 52 4.44 -0.55 20.76
N GLY A 53 5.60 -0.25 20.17
CA GLY A 53 6.43 -1.19 19.43
C GLY A 53 5.98 -1.40 17.98
N HIS A 54 6.89 -1.95 17.18
CA HIS A 54 6.68 -2.17 15.74
C HIS A 54 5.50 -3.11 15.43
N GLU A 55 5.22 -4.10 16.27
CA GLU A 55 4.06 -4.99 16.09
C GLU A 55 2.73 -4.23 16.20
N ALA A 56 2.66 -3.18 17.02
CA ALA A 56 1.48 -2.33 17.09
C ALA A 56 1.36 -1.46 15.83
N GLY A 57 2.47 -0.91 15.34
CA GLY A 57 2.48 -0.20 14.05
C GLY A 57 2.07 -1.09 12.88
N ASN A 58 2.53 -2.34 12.87
CA ASN A 58 2.13 -3.33 11.86
C ASN A 58 0.61 -3.53 11.84
N LYS A 59 -0.02 -3.66 13.02
CA LYS A 59 -1.48 -3.75 13.14
C LYS A 59 -2.18 -2.50 12.61
N VAL A 60 -1.68 -1.31 12.93
CA VAL A 60 -2.23 -0.05 12.40
C VAL A 60 -2.17 -0.02 10.87
N LEU A 61 -1.05 -0.44 10.26
CA LEU A 61 -0.93 -0.51 8.80
C LEU A 61 -1.90 -1.53 8.19
N GLN A 62 -2.12 -2.66 8.85
CA GLN A 62 -3.08 -3.68 8.41
C GLN A 62 -4.52 -3.15 8.45
N GLU A 63 -4.94 -2.55 9.56
CA GLU A 63 -6.29 -1.97 9.71
C GLU A 63 -6.52 -0.83 8.73
N PHE A 64 -5.53 0.06 8.57
CA PHE A 64 -5.61 1.14 7.58
C PHE A 64 -5.74 0.59 6.15
N SER A 65 -5.07 -0.52 5.84
CA SER A 65 -5.18 -1.16 4.54
C SER A 65 -6.56 -1.77 4.30
N LEU A 66 -7.19 -2.35 5.33
CA LEU A 66 -8.56 -2.83 5.25
C LEU A 66 -9.53 -1.67 5.04
N PHE A 67 -9.37 -0.59 5.80
CA PHE A 67 -10.17 0.63 5.64
C PHE A 67 -10.11 1.18 4.21
N LEU A 68 -8.91 1.31 3.64
CA LEU A 68 -8.75 1.77 2.26
C LEU A 68 -9.42 0.84 1.24
N ARG A 69 -9.35 -0.49 1.43
CA ARG A 69 -10.05 -1.43 0.53
C ARG A 69 -11.55 -1.25 0.58
N GLU A 70 -12.12 -1.13 1.78
CA GLU A 70 -13.56 -0.97 1.96
C GLU A 70 -14.09 0.33 1.33
N HIS A 71 -13.29 1.40 1.35
CA HIS A 71 -13.75 2.72 0.95
C HIS A 71 -13.30 3.16 -0.45
N LEU A 72 -12.24 2.56 -1.01
CA LEU A 72 -11.66 2.94 -2.30
C LEU A 72 -11.67 1.82 -3.35
N ALA A 73 -11.84 0.56 -2.96
CA ALA A 73 -12.02 -0.50 -3.97
C ALA A 73 -13.45 -0.41 -4.50
N THR A 74 -13.63 0.22 -5.66
CA THR A 74 -14.90 0.17 -6.38
C THR A 74 -15.20 -1.28 -6.79
N ASN A 75 -16.46 -1.71 -6.60
CA ASN A 75 -16.99 -2.95 -7.19
C ASN A 75 -16.83 -2.99 -8.71
#